data_AF-A0A9D2G975-F1
#
_entry.id   AF-A0A9D2G975-F1
#
_cell.length_a   1.000
_cell.length_b   1.000
_cell.length_c   1.000
_cell.angle_alpha   90.00
_cell.angle_beta   90.00
_cell.angle_gamma   90.00
#
_symmetry.space_group_name_H-M   'P 1'
#
loop_
_entity.id
_entity.type
_entity.pdbx_description
1 polymer ?
#
loop_
_entity_poly.entity_id
_entity_poly.type
_entity_poly.pdbx_seq_one_letter_code
_entity_poly.pdbx_strand_id
1 'polypeptide(L)'
;MDKKNDFKPYIPADKIVPEFTVTSVLIGCLLAIVFGAANAYLGLLVGMTVSASIPAAVLSMGIIRFILRRDSILENNMVQTIGSAGESLAAGAIFTLPALFLWAEEGKIEFP
;
A
#
# COMPACT_ATOMS: atom_id res chain seq x y z
N MET A 1 5.81 -29.10 -34.03
CA MET A 1 6.58 -27.85 -34.08
C MET A 1 5.65 -26.75 -33.60
N ASP A 2 5.51 -26.63 -32.28
CA ASP A 2 4.55 -25.71 -31.67
C ASP A 2 4.92 -24.26 -31.96
N LYS A 3 3.97 -23.53 -32.56
CA LYS A 3 4.05 -22.07 -32.70
C LYS A 3 4.09 -21.48 -31.29
N LYS A 4 5.29 -21.19 -30.79
CA LYS A 4 5.47 -20.28 -29.65
C LYS A 4 4.80 -18.97 -30.05
N ASN A 5 3.62 -18.72 -29.50
CA ASN A 5 3.00 -17.41 -29.56
C ASN A 5 3.98 -16.45 -28.92
N ASP A 6 4.64 -15.60 -29.72
CA ASP A 6 5.51 -14.55 -29.24
C ASP A 6 4.67 -13.61 -28.37
N PHE A 7 4.74 -13.82 -27.05
CA PHE A 7 4.15 -12.93 -26.06
C PHE A 7 4.83 -11.57 -26.20
N LYS A 8 4.16 -10.62 -26.86
CA LYS A 8 4.56 -9.21 -26.85
C LYS A 8 4.09 -8.60 -25.53
N PRO A 9 4.99 -8.27 -24.58
CA PRO A 9 4.59 -7.66 -23.32
C PRO A 9 4.01 -6.27 -23.58
N TYR A 10 3.08 -5.83 -22.73
CA TYR A 10 2.48 -4.48 -22.83
C TYR A 10 3.53 -3.35 -22.72
N ILE A 11 4.63 -3.62 -22.01
CA ILE A 11 5.82 -2.78 -21.93
C ILE A 11 6.99 -3.55 -22.59
N PRO A 12 7.49 -3.14 -23.76
CA PRO A 12 8.65 -3.81 -24.38
C PRO A 12 9.90 -3.61 -23.51
N ALA A 13 10.77 -4.62 -23.45
CA ALA A 13 11.99 -4.60 -22.63
C ALA A 13 12.94 -3.43 -22.97
N ASP A 14 12.86 -2.94 -24.21
CA ASP A 14 13.64 -1.79 -24.71
C ASP A 14 13.09 -0.42 -24.25
N LYS A 15 11.90 -0.37 -23.63
CA LYS A 15 11.26 0.88 -23.21
C LYS A 15 11.41 1.08 -21.71
N ILE A 16 12.27 2.00 -21.33
CA ILE A 16 12.42 2.47 -19.95
C ILE A 16 11.22 3.37 -19.62
N VAL A 17 10.23 2.80 -18.94
CA VAL A 17 9.08 3.52 -18.40
C VAL A 17 9.38 3.90 -16.94
N PRO A 18 9.02 5.10 -16.48
CA PRO A 18 9.23 5.47 -15.08
C PRO A 18 8.39 4.58 -14.17
N GLU A 19 9.01 3.84 -13.26
CA GLU A 19 8.33 3.02 -12.24
C GLU A 19 8.42 3.64 -10.85
N PHE A 20 9.62 4.13 -10.50
CA PHE A 20 9.91 4.79 -9.24
C PHE A 20 10.07 6.29 -9.47
N THR A 21 8.98 7.04 -9.32
CA THR A 21 9.00 8.50 -9.43
C THR A 21 8.86 9.12 -8.05
N VAL A 22 9.41 10.33 -7.88
CA VAL A 22 9.23 11.08 -6.63
C VAL A 22 7.74 11.29 -6.35
N THR A 23 6.94 11.48 -7.41
CA THR A 23 5.49 11.65 -7.30
C THR A 23 4.79 10.38 -6.82
N SER A 24 5.13 9.20 -7.35
CA SER A 24 4.56 7.93 -6.89
C SER A 24 4.91 7.64 -5.44
N VAL A 25 6.14 7.96 -5.01
CA VAL A 25 6.55 7.78 -3.61
C VAL A 25 5.79 8.74 -2.69
N LEU A 26 5.69 10.03 -3.03
CA LEU A 26 5.00 11.00 -2.19
C LEU A 26 3.50 10.70 -2.04
N ILE A 27 2.82 10.37 -3.14
CA ILE A 27 1.40 9.98 -3.11
C ILE A 27 1.24 8.69 -2.31
N GLY A 28 2.09 7.68 -2.57
CA GLY A 28 2.10 6.42 -1.83
C GLY A 28 2.27 6.61 -0.33
N CYS A 29 3.26 7.40 0.10
CA CYS A 29 3.49 7.68 1.51
C CYS A 29 2.31 8.42 2.15
N LEU A 30 1.75 9.44 1.48
CA LEU A 30 0.60 10.18 2.00
C LEU A 30 -0.61 9.25 2.19
N LEU A 31 -0.92 8.43 1.19
CA LEU A 31 -2.02 7.47 1.27
C LEU A 31 -1.74 6.39 2.32
N ALA A 32 -0.52 5.89 2.43
CA ALA A 32 -0.13 4.91 3.45
C ALA A 32 -0.29 5.45 4.87
N ILE A 33 0.04 6.72 5.12
CA ILE A 33 -0.16 7.36 6.44
C ILE A 33 -1.66 7.49 6.73
N VAL A 34 -2.44 8.02 5.80
CA VAL A 34 -3.88 8.26 5.98
C VAL A 34 -4.63 6.96 6.18
N PHE A 35 -4.47 6.01 5.25
CA PHE A 35 -5.14 4.72 5.34
C PHE A 35 -4.57 3.83 6.44
N GLY A 36 -3.28 3.91 6.73
CA GLY A 36 -2.67 3.21 7.86
C GLY A 36 -3.25 3.68 9.19
N ALA A 37 -3.37 5.00 9.40
CA ALA A 37 -4.01 5.56 10.59
C ALA A 37 -5.50 5.19 10.66
N ALA A 38 -6.23 5.28 9.55
CA ALA A 38 -7.64 4.86 9.50
C ALA A 38 -7.82 3.37 9.83
N ASN A 39 -6.96 2.50 9.29
CA ASN A 39 -6.98 1.07 9.58
C ASN A 39 -6.54 0.75 11.00
N ALA A 40 -5.62 1.51 11.58
CA ALA A 40 -5.26 1.37 12.98
C ALA A 40 -6.44 1.72 13.90
N TYR A 41 -7.10 2.85 13.62
CA TYR A 41 -8.25 3.30 14.40
C TYR A 41 -9.45 2.33 14.28
N LEU A 42 -9.84 1.97 13.06
CA LEU A 42 -10.94 1.03 12.82
C LEU A 42 -10.61 -0.38 13.33
N GLY A 43 -9.36 -0.82 13.17
CA GLY A 43 -8.90 -2.11 13.66
C GLY A 43 -9.01 -2.22 15.18
N LEU A 44 -8.63 -1.16 15.92
CA LEU A 44 -8.77 -1.13 17.38
C LEU A 44 -10.23 -0.95 17.84
N LEU A 45 -11.04 -0.19 17.10
CA LEU A 45 -12.42 0.12 17.49
C LEU A 45 -13.42 -0.99 17.17
N VAL A 46 -13.32 -1.58 15.97
CA VAL A 46 -14.32 -2.52 15.43
C VAL A 46 -13.73 -3.88 15.07
N GLY A 47 -12.41 -4.09 15.24
CA GLY A 47 -11.75 -5.36 14.96
C GLY A 47 -11.63 -5.70 13.46
N MET A 48 -11.96 -4.77 12.57
CA MET A 48 -11.93 -4.97 11.12
C MET A 48 -11.02 -3.94 10.46
N THR A 49 -10.27 -4.37 9.44
CA THR A 49 -9.48 -3.49 8.58
C THR A 49 -10.15 -3.30 7.22
N VAL A 50 -9.87 -2.18 6.57
CA VAL A 50 -10.33 -1.87 5.21
C VAL A 50 -9.16 -2.04 4.25
N SER A 51 -9.41 -2.67 3.10
CA SER A 51 -8.39 -2.79 2.05
C SER A 51 -8.02 -1.41 1.52
N ALA A 52 -6.84 -0.92 1.90
CA ALA A 52 -6.32 0.37 1.48
C ALA A 52 -5.83 0.33 0.02
N SER A 53 -5.49 -0.87 -0.46
CA SER A 53 -4.95 -1.09 -1.81
C SER A 53 -5.91 -0.69 -2.93
N ILE A 54 -7.22 -0.94 -2.76
CA ILE A 54 -8.24 -0.61 -3.77
C ILE A 54 -8.40 0.91 -3.93
N PRO A 55 -8.69 1.69 -2.86
CA PRO A 55 -8.78 3.14 -2.98
C PRO A 55 -7.44 3.77 -3.36
N ALA A 56 -6.31 3.23 -2.90
CA ALA A 56 -4.99 3.72 -3.31
C ALA A 56 -4.77 3.58 -4.81
N ALA A 57 -5.09 2.43 -5.41
CA ALA A 57 -4.96 2.22 -6.85
C ALA A 57 -5.91 3.12 -7.66
N VAL A 58 -7.14 3.35 -7.19
CA VAL A 58 -8.12 4.23 -7.86
C VAL A 58 -7.69 5.70 -7.79
N LEU A 59 -7.28 6.17 -6.60
CA LEU A 59 -6.82 7.54 -6.39
C LEU A 59 -5.55 7.83 -7.19
N SER A 60 -4.59 6.90 -7.15
CA SER A 60 -3.33 7.03 -7.87
C SER A 60 -3.54 7.02 -9.38
N MET A 61 -4.42 6.15 -9.91
CA MET A 61 -4.75 6.15 -11.34
C MET A 61 -5.45 7.46 -11.74
N GLY A 62 -6.32 7.99 -10.88
CA GLY A 62 -6.94 9.31 -11.05
C GLY A 62 -5.91 10.43 -11.10
N ILE A 63 -4.96 10.48 -10.16
CA ILE A 63 -3.94 11.53 -10.09
C ILE A 63 -2.96 11.43 -11.27
N ILE A 64 -2.39 10.25 -11.50
CA ILE A 64 -1.35 10.06 -12.54
C ILE A 64 -1.94 10.30 -13.94
N ARG A 65 -3.16 9.81 -14.19
CA ARG A 65 -3.78 9.94 -15.52
C ARG A 65 -4.41 11.31 -15.74
N PHE A 66 -5.06 11.90 -14.74
CA PHE A 66 -5.78 13.17 -14.91
C PHE A 66 -4.89 14.40 -14.71
N ILE A 67 -4.00 14.38 -13.69
CA ILE A 67 -3.15 15.54 -13.34
C ILE A 67 -1.84 15.50 -14.12
N LEU A 68 -1.17 14.34 -14.15
CA LEU A 68 0.14 14.22 -14.82
C LEU A 68 0.02 13.87 -16.30
N ARG A 69 -1.17 13.45 -16.78
CA ARG A 69 -1.42 12.98 -18.15
C ARG A 69 -0.43 11.90 -18.60
N ARG A 70 0.08 11.10 -17.66
CA ARG A 70 0.98 9.97 -17.94
C ARG A 70 0.18 8.69 -17.84
N ASP A 71 0.27 7.83 -18.85
CA ASP A 71 -0.26 6.47 -18.77
C ASP A 71 0.82 5.54 -18.18
N SER A 72 1.24 5.79 -16.93
CA SER A 72 2.19 4.91 -16.22
C SER A 72 1.45 3.99 -15.25
N ILE A 73 1.22 2.76 -15.70
CA ILE A 73 0.64 1.68 -14.87
C ILE A 73 1.62 1.26 -13.76
N LEU A 74 2.93 1.41 -14.01
CA LEU A 74 3.98 1.01 -13.07
C LEU A 74 4.11 1.98 -11.89
N GLU A 75 3.99 3.28 -12.13
CA GLU A 75 3.89 4.26 -11.03
C GLU A 75 2.66 4.00 -10.16
N ASN A 76 1.53 3.63 -10.78
CA ASN A 76 0.32 3.29 -10.05
C ASN A 76 0.50 2.02 -9.19
N ASN A 77 1.19 1.02 -9.73
CA ASN A 77 1.52 -0.18 -8.99
C ASN A 77 2.43 0.13 -7.78
N MET A 78 3.43 1.00 -7.97
CA MET A 78 4.30 1.45 -6.88
C MET A 78 3.52 2.13 -5.75
N VAL A 79 2.60 3.06 -6.08
CA VAL A 79 1.73 3.72 -5.09
C VAL A 79 0.88 2.70 -4.34
N GLN A 80 0.30 1.74 -5.07
CA GLN A 80 -0.51 0.66 -4.49
C GLN A 80 0.31 -0.20 -3.52
N THR A 81 1.52 -0.60 -3.89
CA THR A 81 2.43 -1.38 -3.03
C THR A 81 2.80 -0.63 -1.76
N ILE A 82 3.11 0.66 -1.85
CA ILE A 82 3.39 1.49 -0.66
C ILE A 82 2.14 1.58 0.23
N GLY A 83 0.97 1.79 -0.37
CA GLY A 83 -0.31 1.82 0.36
C GLY A 83 -0.60 0.51 1.11
N SER A 84 -0.43 -0.64 0.47
CA SER A 84 -0.66 -1.96 1.09
C SER A 84 0.40 -2.31 2.14
N ALA A 85 1.64 -1.80 2.00
CA ALA A 85 2.66 -1.95 3.02
C ALA A 85 2.27 -1.21 4.31
N GLY A 86 1.68 -0.02 4.20
CA GLY A 86 1.13 0.72 5.34
C GLY A 86 0.00 -0.03 6.05
N GLU A 87 -0.89 -0.70 5.29
CA GLU A 87 -1.92 -1.59 5.84
C GLU A 87 -1.31 -2.76 6.63
N SER A 88 -0.29 -3.41 6.08
CA SER A 88 0.39 -4.54 6.73
C SER A 88 1.07 -4.12 8.04
N LEU A 89 1.70 -2.94 8.05
CA LEU A 89 2.31 -2.37 9.25
C LEU A 89 1.25 -2.06 10.31
N ALA A 90 0.17 -1.39 9.92
CA ALA A 90 -0.93 -1.06 10.84
C ALA A 90 -1.54 -2.33 11.44
N ALA A 91 -1.80 -3.36 10.62
CA ALA A 91 -2.29 -4.66 11.08
C ALA A 91 -1.35 -5.29 12.12
N GLY A 92 -0.04 -5.28 11.87
CA GLY A 92 0.94 -5.75 12.85
C GLY A 92 0.85 -5.01 14.18
N ALA A 93 0.77 -3.68 14.15
CA ALA A 93 0.70 -2.85 15.35
C ALA A 93 -0.62 -3.05 16.14
N ILE A 94 -1.78 -3.09 15.49
CA ILE A 94 -3.07 -3.22 16.18
C ILE A 94 -3.27 -4.56 16.86
N PHE A 95 -2.62 -5.64 16.40
CA PHE A 95 -2.74 -6.95 17.04
C PHE A 95 -1.67 -7.17 18.11
N THR A 96 -0.48 -6.57 17.93
CA THR A 96 0.64 -6.78 18.86
C THR A 96 0.59 -5.83 20.05
N LEU A 97 0.33 -4.54 19.84
CA LEU A 97 0.41 -3.55 20.91
C LEU A 97 -0.62 -3.82 22.03
N PRO A 98 -1.93 -4.03 21.76
CA PRO A 98 -2.89 -4.28 22.83
C PRO A 98 -2.52 -5.52 23.66
N ALA A 99 -1.99 -6.57 23.03
CA ALA A 99 -1.55 -7.77 23.74
C ALA A 99 -0.38 -7.47 24.70
N LEU A 100 0.59 -6.63 24.28
CA LEU A 100 1.69 -6.19 25.13
C LEU A 100 1.20 -5.35 26.31
N PHE A 101 0.31 -4.39 26.09
CA PHE A 101 -0.26 -3.56 27.16
C PHE A 101 -1.05 -4.41 28.18
N LEU A 102 -1.84 -5.37 27.71
CA LEU A 102 -2.58 -6.29 28.60
C LEU A 102 -1.63 -7.15 29.43
N TRP A 103 -0.54 -7.68 28.86
CA TRP A 103 0.45 -8.43 29.62
C TRP A 103 1.21 -7.60 30.64
N ALA A 104 1.47 -6.32 30.33
CA ALA A 104 2.07 -5.39 31.28
C ALA A 104 1.12 -5.09 32.45
N GLU A 105 -0.18 -4.86 32.18
CA GLU A 105 -1.18 -4.67 33.24
C GLU A 105 -1.35 -5.91 34.14
N GLU A 106 -1.22 -7.12 33.58
CA GLU A 106 -1.22 -8.38 34.35
C GLU A 106 0.09 -8.62 35.14
N GLY A 107 1.08 -7.74 35.03
CA GLY A 107 2.37 -7.85 35.72
C GLY A 107 3.28 -8.96 35.17
N LYS A 108 3.01 -9.47 33.95
CA LYS A 108 3.82 -10.51 33.31
C LYS A 108 5.07 -9.96 32.62
N ILE A 109 5.05 -8.68 32.25
CA ILE A 109 6.16 -7.95 31.64
C ILE A 109 6.23 -6.51 32.19
N GLU A 110 7.37 -5.85 32.01
CA GLU A 110 7.49 -4.40 32.24
C GLU A 110 6.67 -3.60 31.21
N PHE A 111 6.23 -2.40 31.58
CA PHE A 111 5.43 -1.56 30.69
C PHE A 111 6.26 -1.14 29.46
N PRO A 112 5.78 -1.39 28.24
CA PRO A 112 6.51 -1.10 27.01
C PRO A 112 6.63 0.40 26.71
#